data_AF-A0A6Y2RAL7-F1
#
_entry.id   AF-A0A6Y2RAL7-F1
#
_cell.length_a   1.000
_cell.length_b   1.000
_cell.length_c   1.000
_cell.angle_alpha   90.00
_cell.angle_beta   90.00
_cell.angle_gamma   90.00
#
_symmetry.space_group_name_H-M   'P 1'
#
loop_
_entity.id
_entity.type
_entity.pdbx_description
1 polymer ?
#
loop_
_entity_poly.entity_id
_entity_poly.type
_entity_poly.pdbx_seq_one_letter_code
_entity_poly.pdbx_strand_id
1 'polypeptide(L)'
;MIKSPLDLKNLNITDLIIHRVYLPGQQAHFDVEHSNNIIPLSGKAKQTLEQRLTKVLSKGSKCIEMDIVEDDPLEKIHTLHDAGEELFVSKTKDIANKLGKAQTSKKHPEGVLVIVRCSYGITKKIRAVAIIKAELHEGFTSTVKDNVATIGYLTNLFLTPEQKLYKVAFFSEKT
;
A
#
# COMPACT_ATOMS: atom_id res chain seq x y z
N MET A 1 2.48 22.09 14.65
CA MET A 1 2.24 22.93 13.46
C MET A 1 1.80 22.00 12.34
N ILE A 2 0.56 22.08 11.85
CA ILE A 2 0.10 21.21 10.75
C ILE A 2 0.77 21.74 9.48
N LYS A 3 1.84 21.09 9.00
CA LYS A 3 2.41 21.46 7.70
C LYS A 3 1.39 21.18 6.60
N SER A 4 1.48 22.01 5.57
CA SER A 4 0.65 21.96 4.38
C SER A 4 0.57 20.54 3.80
N PRO A 5 -0.58 20.15 3.24
CA PRO A 5 -0.73 18.85 2.58
C PRO A 5 0.28 18.66 1.44
N LEU A 6 0.74 17.43 1.25
CA LEU A 6 1.73 17.08 0.23
C LEU A 6 1.21 17.38 -1.18
N ASP A 7 2.02 18.08 -1.98
CA ASP A 7 1.77 18.31 -3.42
C ASP A 7 2.39 17.18 -4.25
N LEU A 8 1.65 16.07 -4.38
CA LEU A 8 2.09 14.85 -5.07
C LEU A 8 1.88 14.89 -6.59
N LYS A 9 2.14 16.03 -7.23
CA LYS A 9 2.03 16.15 -8.71
C LYS A 9 2.90 15.12 -9.41
N ASN A 10 2.37 14.53 -10.49
CA ASN A 10 3.08 13.52 -11.30
C ASN A 10 3.65 12.36 -10.45
N LEU A 11 2.87 11.90 -9.46
CA LEU A 11 3.16 10.67 -8.73
C LEU A 11 3.28 9.51 -9.74
N ASN A 12 4.40 8.80 -9.69
CA ASN A 12 4.72 7.69 -10.55
C ASN A 12 5.18 6.50 -9.70
N ILE A 13 4.47 5.38 -9.82
CA ILE A 13 4.82 4.12 -9.15
C ILE A 13 5.86 3.37 -9.98
N THR A 14 6.97 2.98 -9.37
CA THR A 14 8.02 2.16 -10.01
C THR A 14 7.89 0.70 -9.63
N ASP A 15 7.63 0.43 -8.35
CA ASP A 15 7.57 -0.93 -7.81
C ASP A 15 6.41 -1.05 -6.84
N LEU A 16 5.77 -2.22 -6.88
CA LEU A 16 4.68 -2.55 -6.00
C LEU A 16 4.80 -4.01 -5.57
N ILE A 17 4.67 -4.26 -4.27
CA ILE A 17 4.59 -5.60 -3.71
C ILE A 17 3.45 -5.67 -2.70
N ILE A 18 2.82 -6.83 -2.61
CA ILE A 18 1.68 -7.08 -1.73
C ILE A 18 1.95 -8.30 -0.87
N HIS A 19 1.81 -8.16 0.44
CA HIS A 19 1.80 -9.28 1.39
C HIS A 19 0.40 -9.45 1.97
N ARG A 20 0.01 -10.69 2.27
CA ARG A 20 -1.24 -10.98 2.99
C ARG A 20 -0.95 -10.96 4.48
N VAL A 21 -1.83 -10.37 5.28
CA VAL A 21 -1.75 -10.41 6.74
C VAL A 21 -3.07 -10.94 7.28
N TYR A 22 -3.02 -12.06 8.00
CA TYR A 22 -4.20 -12.75 8.53
C TYR A 22 -4.58 -12.28 9.93
N LEU A 23 -5.76 -12.69 10.37
CA LEU A 23 -6.15 -12.55 11.77
C LEU A 23 -5.32 -13.50 12.67
N PRO A 24 -5.00 -13.09 13.90
CA PRO A 24 -4.30 -13.94 14.85
C PRO A 24 -5.03 -15.28 15.06
N GLY A 25 -4.32 -16.39 14.81
CA GLY A 25 -4.84 -17.74 14.99
C GLY A 25 -5.85 -18.21 13.95
N GLN A 26 -6.04 -17.49 12.83
CA GLN A 26 -6.82 -18.02 11.69
C GLN A 26 -6.06 -19.04 10.86
N GLN A 27 -4.73 -18.91 10.81
CA GLN A 27 -3.85 -19.82 10.09
C GLN A 27 -3.02 -20.63 11.08
N ALA A 28 -2.82 -21.91 10.79
CA ALA A 28 -2.12 -22.82 11.70
C ALA A 28 -0.60 -22.58 11.75
N HIS A 29 -0.02 -21.95 10.70
CA HIS A 29 1.43 -21.92 10.50
C HIS A 29 2.04 -20.53 10.29
N PHE A 30 1.27 -19.50 9.93
CA PHE A 30 1.81 -18.16 9.67
C PHE A 30 0.77 -17.05 9.77
N ASP A 31 1.15 -15.92 10.37
CA ASP A 31 0.30 -14.71 10.44
C ASP A 31 0.38 -13.87 9.15
N VAL A 32 1.33 -14.18 8.25
CA VAL A 32 1.64 -13.40 7.05
C VAL A 32 1.96 -14.34 5.88
N GLU A 33 1.33 -14.11 4.72
CA GLU A 33 1.74 -14.72 3.45
C GLU A 33 2.62 -13.73 2.69
N HIS A 34 3.84 -14.15 2.34
CA HIS A 34 4.79 -13.28 1.66
C HIS A 34 4.68 -13.39 0.13
N SER A 35 4.59 -12.26 -0.57
CA SER A 35 4.99 -12.22 -1.98
C SER A 35 6.52 -12.30 -2.10
N ASN A 36 6.97 -12.92 -3.19
CA ASN A 36 8.37 -13.04 -3.58
C ASN A 36 8.73 -12.16 -4.78
N ASN A 37 7.75 -11.52 -5.41
CA ASN A 37 7.96 -10.81 -6.68
C ASN A 37 7.34 -9.42 -6.63
N ILE A 38 7.99 -8.48 -7.33
CA ILE A 38 7.42 -7.17 -7.64
C ILE A 38 6.32 -7.38 -8.70
N ILE A 39 5.18 -6.75 -8.47
CA ILE A 39 4.02 -6.84 -9.36
C ILE A 39 4.22 -5.88 -10.53
N PRO A 40 4.19 -6.35 -11.79
CA PRO A 40 4.25 -5.49 -12.95
C PRO A 40 2.93 -4.70 -13.04
N LEU A 41 2.97 -3.42 -12.68
CA LEU A 41 1.81 -2.54 -12.69
C LEU A 41 1.89 -1.56 -13.87
N SER A 42 0.97 -1.65 -14.82
CA SER A 42 0.96 -0.80 -16.01
C SER A 42 -0.44 -0.32 -16.39
N GLY A 43 -0.50 0.60 -17.36
CA GLY A 43 -1.74 1.12 -17.94
C GLY A 43 -2.73 1.67 -16.91
N LYS A 44 -4.01 1.32 -17.09
CA LYS A 44 -5.12 1.84 -16.28
C LYS A 44 -5.01 1.47 -14.80
N ALA A 45 -4.48 0.28 -14.48
CA ALA A 45 -4.31 -0.17 -13.10
C ALA A 45 -3.34 0.73 -12.34
N LYS A 46 -2.17 1.03 -12.95
CA LYS A 46 -1.17 1.95 -12.41
C LYS A 46 -1.75 3.35 -12.20
N GLN A 47 -2.36 3.92 -13.23
CA GLN A 47 -2.97 5.25 -13.18
C GLN A 47 -4.04 5.35 -12.08
N THR A 48 -4.88 4.32 -11.93
CA THR A 48 -5.93 4.30 -10.91
C THR A 48 -5.33 4.31 -9.50
N LEU A 49 -4.26 3.54 -9.26
CA LEU A 49 -3.60 3.50 -7.97
C LEU A 49 -2.88 4.83 -7.65
N GLU A 50 -2.20 5.42 -8.63
CA GLU A 50 -1.55 6.74 -8.50
C GLU A 50 -2.57 7.83 -8.15
N GLN A 51 -3.73 7.84 -8.82
CA GLN A 51 -4.81 8.78 -8.53
C GLN A 51 -5.38 8.59 -7.13
N ARG A 52 -5.58 7.33 -6.69
CA ARG A 52 -6.08 7.02 -5.35
C ARG A 52 -5.10 7.47 -4.26
N LEU A 53 -3.81 7.17 -4.42
CA LEU A 53 -2.76 7.62 -3.50
C LEU A 53 -2.68 9.14 -3.43
N THR A 54 -2.65 9.81 -4.58
CA THR A 54 -2.65 11.28 -4.66
C THR A 54 -3.86 11.87 -3.95
N LYS A 55 -5.07 11.33 -4.19
CA LYS A 55 -6.30 11.82 -3.57
C LYS A 55 -6.27 11.69 -2.03
N VAL A 56 -5.72 10.61 -1.51
CA VAL A 56 -5.73 10.34 -0.06
C VAL A 56 -4.63 11.08 0.70
N LEU A 57 -3.53 11.44 0.04
CA LEU A 57 -2.42 12.14 0.66
C LEU A 57 -2.42 13.67 0.39
N SER A 58 -3.24 14.15 -0.55
CA SER A 58 -3.30 15.57 -0.93
C SER A 58 -4.26 16.41 -0.08
N LYS A 59 -4.44 17.69 -0.46
CA LYS A 59 -5.12 18.74 0.31
C LYS A 59 -6.57 18.37 0.65
N GLY A 60 -6.89 18.39 1.94
CA GLY A 60 -8.17 17.94 2.50
C GLY A 60 -8.11 16.55 3.14
N SER A 61 -6.98 15.86 3.05
CA SER A 61 -6.71 14.62 3.79
C SER A 61 -6.55 14.88 5.29
N LYS A 62 -6.98 13.91 6.11
CA LYS A 62 -6.70 13.87 7.56
C LYS A 62 -5.32 13.28 7.85
N CYS A 63 -4.31 13.68 7.09
CA CYS A 63 -2.94 13.23 7.30
C CYS A 63 -2.35 13.90 8.55
N ILE A 64 -1.58 13.13 9.32
CA ILE A 64 -0.85 13.59 10.49
C ILE A 64 0.63 13.43 10.16
N GLU A 65 1.39 14.51 10.28
CA GLU A 65 2.86 14.44 10.22
C GLU A 65 3.34 13.83 11.54
N MET A 66 4.21 12.82 11.45
CA MET A 66 4.82 12.15 12.60
C MET A 66 6.33 12.31 12.53
N ASP A 67 6.91 12.87 13.59
CA ASP A 67 8.34 12.79 13.84
C ASP A 67 8.61 11.45 14.52
N ILE A 68 9.39 10.59 13.86
CA ILE A 68 9.81 9.31 14.42
C ILE A 68 11.12 9.57 15.17
N VAL A 69 11.11 9.38 16.48
CA VAL A 69 12.25 9.62 17.37
C VAL A 69 13.25 8.45 17.38
N GLU A 70 12.82 7.28 16.92
CA GLU A 70 13.64 6.07 16.86
C GLU A 70 14.36 5.95 15.50
N ASP A 71 15.65 5.58 15.52
CA ASP A 71 16.46 5.44 14.29
C ASP A 71 16.13 4.15 13.49
N ASP A 72 15.82 3.03 14.17
CA ASP A 72 15.59 1.72 13.53
C ASP A 72 14.47 1.73 12.46
N PRO A 73 13.29 2.34 12.68
CA PRO A 73 12.26 2.45 11.65
C PRO A 73 12.69 3.27 10.44
N LEU A 74 13.47 4.34 10.63
CA LEU A 74 13.92 5.23 9.56
C LEU A 74 14.98 4.57 8.67
N GLU A 75 15.95 3.87 9.26
CA GLU A 75 16.95 3.11 8.49
C GLU A 75 16.34 2.05 7.57
N LYS A 76 15.26 1.39 8.02
CA LYS A 76 14.50 0.43 7.19
C LYS A 76 13.83 1.10 6.00
N ILE A 77 13.35 2.33 6.15
CA ILE A 77 12.74 3.06 5.04
C ILE A 77 13.82 3.56 4.07
N HIS A 78 14.94 4.09 4.57
CA HIS A 78 16.06 4.51 3.74
C HIS A 78 16.61 3.35 2.90
N THR A 79 16.76 2.17 3.50
CA THR A 79 17.21 0.97 2.78
C THR A 79 16.23 0.53 1.68
N LEU A 80 14.92 0.77 1.81
CA LEU A 80 13.96 0.46 0.73
C LEU A 80 14.15 1.35 -0.51
N HIS A 81 14.58 2.60 -0.33
CA HIS A 81 14.79 3.52 -1.45
C HIS A 81 15.94 3.07 -2.35
N ASP A 82 17.04 2.63 -1.76
CA ASP A 82 18.27 2.32 -2.48
C ASP A 82 18.44 0.81 -2.75
N ALA A 83 17.55 -0.03 -2.22
CA ALA A 83 17.60 -1.47 -2.42
C ALA A 83 17.42 -1.88 -3.89
N GLY A 84 18.26 -2.81 -4.34
CA GLY A 84 17.96 -3.66 -5.50
C GLY A 84 16.72 -4.53 -5.23
N GLU A 85 16.21 -5.17 -6.28
CA GLU A 85 14.96 -5.94 -6.22
C GLU A 85 14.95 -7.02 -5.12
N GLU A 86 15.97 -7.86 -5.04
CA GLU A 86 16.05 -8.93 -4.02
C GLU A 86 16.01 -8.38 -2.60
N LEU A 87 16.79 -7.30 -2.35
CA LEU A 87 16.83 -6.66 -1.04
C LEU A 87 15.50 -5.97 -0.73
N PHE A 88 14.85 -5.35 -1.72
CA PHE A 88 13.54 -4.74 -1.56
C PHE A 88 12.50 -5.80 -1.17
N VAL A 89 12.44 -6.93 -1.88
CA VAL A 89 11.56 -8.06 -1.53
C VAL A 89 11.85 -8.57 -0.11
N SER A 90 13.13 -8.74 0.26
CA SER A 90 13.48 -9.19 1.61
C SER A 90 13.01 -8.21 2.69
N LYS A 91 13.23 -6.91 2.51
CA LYS A 91 12.88 -5.89 3.51
C LYS A 91 11.38 -5.69 3.64
N THR A 92 10.63 -5.83 2.54
CA THR A 92 9.17 -5.75 2.58
C THR A 92 8.54 -6.93 3.34
N LYS A 93 9.13 -8.13 3.27
CA LYS A 93 8.75 -9.27 4.14
C LYS A 93 8.98 -8.97 5.61
N ASP A 94 10.09 -8.35 5.97
CA ASP A 94 10.38 -7.97 7.37
C ASP A 94 9.31 -7.02 7.92
N ILE A 95 8.89 -6.02 7.11
CA ILE A 95 7.82 -5.10 7.48
C ILE A 95 6.49 -5.85 7.67
N ALA A 96 6.16 -6.75 6.75
CA ALA A 96 4.94 -7.54 6.85
C ALA A 96 4.92 -8.40 8.12
N ASN A 97 6.04 -9.05 8.46
CA ASN A 97 6.20 -9.82 9.69
C ASN A 97 6.05 -8.97 10.96
N LYS A 98 6.64 -7.77 10.97
CA LYS A 98 6.47 -6.83 12.08
C LYS A 98 5.01 -6.43 12.25
N LEU A 99 4.30 -6.16 11.16
CA LEU A 99 2.87 -5.86 11.20
C LEU A 99 2.05 -7.04 11.73
N GLY A 100 2.32 -8.26 11.25
CA GLY A 100 1.66 -9.48 11.73
C GLY A 100 1.82 -9.67 13.24
N LYS A 101 3.06 -9.54 13.74
CA LYS A 101 3.36 -9.63 15.19
C LYS A 101 2.70 -8.52 16.02
N ALA A 102 2.66 -7.29 15.49
CA ALA A 102 2.04 -6.15 16.17
C ALA A 102 0.50 -6.26 16.21
N GLN A 103 -0.11 -6.97 15.26
CA GLN A 103 -1.55 -7.14 15.16
C GLN A 103 -2.03 -8.26 16.11
N THR A 104 -2.05 -7.98 17.42
CA THR A 104 -2.44 -8.98 18.43
C THR A 104 -3.96 -9.11 18.62
N SER A 105 -4.74 -8.13 18.15
CA SER A 105 -6.19 -8.07 18.33
C SER A 105 -6.95 -8.59 17.11
N LYS A 106 -7.91 -9.50 17.33
CA LYS A 106 -8.86 -9.98 16.32
C LYS A 106 -9.84 -8.89 15.83
N LYS A 107 -9.88 -7.72 16.48
CA LYS A 107 -10.69 -6.58 16.04
C LYS A 107 -10.12 -5.88 14.80
N HIS A 108 -8.84 -6.11 14.48
CA HIS A 108 -8.23 -5.56 13.28
C HIS A 108 -8.41 -6.52 12.12
N PRO A 109 -9.09 -6.13 11.02
CA PRO A 109 -9.38 -7.06 9.95
C PRO A 109 -8.11 -7.63 9.30
N GLU A 110 -8.23 -8.87 8.83
CA GLU A 110 -7.29 -9.39 7.86
C GLU A 110 -7.29 -8.53 6.60
N GLY A 111 -6.18 -8.58 5.87
CA GLY A 111 -6.01 -7.66 4.76
C GLY A 111 -4.70 -7.86 4.04
N VAL A 112 -4.35 -6.84 3.28
CA VAL A 112 -3.10 -6.80 2.54
C VAL A 112 -2.26 -5.63 3.00
N LEU A 113 -0.95 -5.84 2.99
CA LEU A 113 0.05 -4.80 3.13
C LEU A 113 0.64 -4.54 1.74
N VAL A 114 0.30 -3.38 1.18
CA VAL A 114 0.81 -2.93 -0.11
C VAL A 114 1.98 -1.99 0.15
N ILE A 115 3.15 -2.29 -0.41
CA ILE A 115 4.34 -1.47 -0.30
C ILE A 115 4.73 -1.00 -1.70
N VAL A 116 4.92 0.31 -1.84
CA VAL A 116 5.07 0.99 -3.12
C VAL A 116 6.32 1.86 -3.10
N ARG A 117 7.22 1.67 -4.06
CA ARG A 117 8.23 2.68 -4.41
C ARG A 117 7.66 3.60 -5.46
N CYS A 118 7.80 4.89 -5.24
CA CYS A 118 7.27 5.89 -6.13
C CYS A 118 8.15 7.15 -6.15
N SER A 119 7.85 8.05 -7.08
CA SER A 119 8.39 9.40 -7.08
C SER A 119 7.33 10.40 -7.48
N TYR A 120 7.48 11.65 -7.08
CA TYR A 120 6.58 12.74 -7.44
C TYR A 120 7.38 14.02 -7.74
N GLY A 121 6.70 15.03 -8.28
CA GLY A 121 7.27 16.30 -8.70
C GLY A 121 7.37 16.44 -10.22
N ILE A 122 7.39 17.69 -10.68
CA ILE A 122 7.47 18.05 -12.11
C ILE A 122 8.92 18.31 -12.50
N THR A 123 9.58 19.26 -11.83
CA THR A 123 10.95 19.70 -12.14
C THR A 123 12.00 18.86 -11.44
N LYS A 124 11.81 18.60 -10.14
CA LYS A 124 12.63 17.69 -9.33
C LYS A 124 11.79 16.47 -8.97
N LYS A 125 12.29 15.27 -9.28
CA LYS A 125 11.68 14.01 -8.85
C LYS A 125 12.14 13.70 -7.43
N ILE A 126 11.19 13.65 -6.49
CA ILE A 126 11.42 13.29 -5.09
C ILE A 126 11.01 11.83 -4.93
N ARG A 127 11.89 10.98 -4.41
CA ARG A 127 11.58 9.57 -4.18
C ARG A 127 10.75 9.43 -2.91
N ALA A 128 9.83 8.48 -2.92
CA ALA A 128 8.97 8.16 -1.80
C ALA A 128 8.65 6.67 -1.70
N VAL A 129 8.36 6.20 -0.49
CA VAL A 129 7.82 4.88 -0.20
C VAL A 129 6.45 5.05 0.46
N ALA A 130 5.44 4.38 -0.08
CA ALA A 130 4.11 4.29 0.53
C ALA A 130 3.89 2.87 1.07
N ILE A 131 3.44 2.77 2.31
CA ILE A 131 3.06 1.53 2.97
C ILE A 131 1.58 1.64 3.33
N ILE A 132 0.76 0.73 2.79
CA ILE A 132 -0.70 0.81 2.85
C ILE A 132 -1.21 -0.49 3.45
N LYS A 133 -1.90 -0.41 4.59
CA LYS A 133 -2.73 -1.52 5.06
C LYS A 133 -4.13 -1.34 4.50
N ALA A 134 -4.59 -2.31 3.71
CA ALA A 134 -5.92 -2.33 3.14
C ALA A 134 -6.68 -3.59 3.57
N GLU A 135 -7.96 -3.42 3.89
CA GLU A 135 -8.87 -4.52 4.18
C GLU A 135 -9.34 -5.15 2.87
N LEU A 136 -9.74 -6.42 2.93
CA LEU A 136 -10.40 -7.05 1.80
C LEU A 136 -11.90 -6.94 1.89
N HIS A 137 -12.53 -6.89 0.72
CA HIS A 137 -13.95 -7.03 0.57
C HIS A 137 -14.27 -8.03 -0.53
N GLU A 138 -15.54 -8.36 -0.58
CA GLU A 138 -16.15 -9.18 -1.60
C GLU A 138 -17.06 -8.28 -2.45
N GLY A 139 -17.30 -8.68 -3.69
CA GLY A 139 -18.15 -7.91 -4.59
C GLY A 139 -18.66 -8.74 -5.74
N PHE A 140 -19.69 -8.23 -6.40
CA PHE A 140 -20.25 -8.84 -7.60
C PHE A 140 -19.82 -8.07 -8.84
N THR A 141 -19.48 -8.79 -9.90
CA THR A 141 -19.32 -8.23 -11.25
C THR A 141 -20.52 -8.62 -12.09
N SER A 142 -20.98 -7.71 -12.94
CA SER A 142 -21.97 -8.02 -13.97
C SER A 142 -21.34 -7.80 -15.34
N THR A 143 -21.45 -8.80 -16.20
CA THR A 143 -21.05 -8.72 -17.61
C THR A 143 -22.25 -9.08 -18.48
N VAL A 144 -22.44 -8.35 -19.58
CA VAL A 144 -23.49 -8.65 -20.55
C VAL A 144 -22.84 -9.20 -21.81
N LYS A 145 -23.23 -10.41 -22.20
CA LYS A 145 -22.83 -11.02 -23.47
C LYS A 145 -24.06 -11.59 -24.13
N ASP A 146 -24.26 -11.30 -25.42
CA ASP A 146 -25.39 -11.79 -26.21
C ASP A 146 -26.77 -11.49 -25.57
N ASN A 147 -26.94 -10.28 -25.00
CA ASN A 147 -28.13 -9.85 -24.24
C ASN A 147 -28.45 -10.66 -22.97
N VAL A 148 -27.53 -11.51 -22.51
CA VAL A 148 -27.66 -12.23 -21.24
C VAL A 148 -26.70 -11.60 -20.22
N ALA A 149 -27.24 -11.19 -19.08
CA ALA A 149 -26.44 -10.72 -17.95
C ALA A 149 -25.92 -11.92 -17.16
N THR A 150 -24.60 -11.99 -16.97
CA THR A 150 -23.95 -12.97 -16.10
C THR A 150 -23.35 -12.29 -14.90
N ILE A 151 -23.56 -12.88 -13.72
CA ILE A 151 -23.03 -12.39 -12.45
C ILE A 151 -21.82 -13.23 -12.07
N GLY A 152 -20.72 -12.56 -11.75
CA GLY A 152 -19.54 -13.13 -11.14
C GLY A 152 -19.41 -12.67 -9.69
N TYR A 153 -18.76 -13.49 -8.86
CA TYR A 153 -18.40 -13.14 -7.49
C TYR A 153 -16.89 -13.01 -7.38
N LEU A 154 -16.43 -11.86 -6.88
CA LEU A 154 -15.03 -11.58 -6.63
C LEU A 154 -14.79 -11.55 -5.13
N THR A 155 -13.85 -12.36 -4.68
CA THR A 155 -13.27 -12.27 -3.34
C THR A 155 -11.96 -11.48 -3.41
N ASN A 156 -11.52 -10.97 -2.26
CA ASN A 156 -10.23 -10.30 -2.11
C ASN A 156 -10.06 -8.99 -2.90
N LEU A 157 -11.14 -8.22 -3.03
CA LEU A 157 -11.08 -6.85 -3.54
C LEU A 157 -10.47 -5.92 -2.50
N PHE A 158 -9.52 -5.08 -2.92
CA PHE A 158 -8.90 -4.06 -2.07
C PHE A 158 -8.68 -2.76 -2.85
N LEU A 159 -8.46 -1.68 -2.09
CA LEU A 159 -8.37 -0.29 -2.54
C LEU A 159 -9.57 0.23 -3.34
N THR A 160 -10.77 -0.35 -3.25
CA THR A 160 -11.96 0.07 -4.02
C THR A 160 -12.34 1.54 -3.74
N PRO A 161 -13.08 2.23 -4.62
CA PRO A 161 -13.43 3.64 -4.42
C PRO A 161 -14.20 3.93 -3.13
N GLU A 162 -15.00 2.96 -2.67
CA GLU A 162 -15.78 3.04 -1.43
C GLU A 162 -14.92 2.78 -0.19
N GLN A 163 -13.76 2.15 -0.34
CA GLN A 163 -12.81 2.04 0.74
C GLN A 163 -12.20 3.41 1.01
N LYS A 164 -12.55 3.97 2.17
CA LYS A 164 -11.71 4.99 2.79
C LYS A 164 -10.37 4.31 3.05
N LEU A 165 -9.32 4.64 2.32
CA LEU A 165 -7.97 4.14 2.59
C LEU A 165 -7.68 4.30 4.09
N TYR A 166 -7.59 3.17 4.81
CA TYR A 166 -7.73 3.23 6.27
C TYR A 166 -6.42 3.52 6.99
N LYS A 167 -5.25 3.16 6.45
CA LYS A 167 -3.93 3.52 7.02
C LYS A 167 -2.86 3.58 5.92
N VAL A 168 -2.33 4.77 5.66
CA VAL A 168 -1.20 4.98 4.75
C VAL A 168 -0.07 5.63 5.53
N ALA A 169 1.10 4.99 5.57
CA ALA A 169 2.35 5.62 5.94
C ALA A 169 3.08 6.02 4.66
N PHE A 170 3.46 7.28 4.55
CA PHE A 170 4.12 7.83 3.37
C PHE A 170 5.43 8.50 3.80
N PHE A 171 6.53 8.02 3.24
CA PHE A 171 7.87 8.52 3.53
C PHE A 171 8.45 9.09 2.26
N SER A 172 8.82 10.36 2.28
CA SER A 172 9.47 11.03 1.15
C SER A 172 10.84 11.52 1.56
N GLU A 173 11.77 11.54 0.61
CA GLU A 173 13.03 12.25 0.80
C GLU A 173 12.77 13.73 1.12
N LYS A 174 13.68 14.33 1.90
CA LYS A 174 13.59 15.75 2.24
C LYS A 174 13.72 16.57 0.96
N THR A 175 12.72 17.41 0.70
CA THR A 175 12.64 18.27 -0.50
C THR A 175 13.77 19.27 -0.58
#